data_AF-A0A6V7JQY5-F1
#
_entry.id   AF-A0A6V7JQY5-F1
#
_cell.length_a   1.000
_cell.length_b   1.000
_cell.length_c   1.000
_cell.angle_alpha   90.00
_cell.angle_beta   90.00
_cell.angle_gamma   90.00
#
_symmetry.space_group_name_H-M   'P 1'
#
loop_
_entity.id
_entity.type
_entity.pdbx_description
1 polymer ?
#
loop_
_entity_poly.entity_id
_entity_poly.type
_entity_poly.pdbx_seq_one_letter_code
_entity_poly.pdbx_strand_id
1 'polypeptide(L)' 'MFEKVRDLRGLDALHKTVAVINGDVLLPGLGISDEDRQMLCEKISIVYHAAATVR' A
#
# COMPACT_ATOMS: atom_id res chain seq x y z
N MET A 1 13.78 7.36 14.74
CA MET A 1 14.28 6.23 13.93
C MET A 1 13.95 6.43 12.44
N PHE A 2 12.70 6.77 12.10
CA PHE A 2 12.27 7.06 10.71
C PHE A 2 13.15 8.08 9.98
N GLU A 3 13.36 9.28 10.54
CA GLU A 3 14.16 10.35 9.92
C GLU A 3 15.57 9.88 9.51
N LYS A 4 16.29 9.17 10.39
CA LYS A 4 17.62 8.62 10.08
C LYS A 4 17.62 7.65 8.90
N VAL A 5 16.58 6.81 8.76
CA VAL A 5 16.49 5.84 7.65
C VAL A 5 16.16 6.55 6.35
N ARG A 6 15.27 7.55 6.40
CA ARG A 6 14.93 8.40 5.25
C ARG A 6 16.17 9.12 4.72
N ASP A 7 16.98 9.70 5.61
CA ASP A 7 18.18 10.43 5.22
C ASP A 7 19.26 9.51 4.63
N LEU A 8 19.37 8.26 5.12
CA LEU A 8 20.33 7.27 4.60
C LEU A 8 19.95 6.67 3.24
N ARG A 9 18.66 6.44 2.98
CA ARG A 9 18.19 5.75 1.76
C ARG A 9 17.63 6.69 0.69
N GLY A 10 17.19 7.89 1.10
CA GLY A 10 16.51 8.85 0.24
C GLY A 10 15.10 8.43 -0.17
N LEU A 11 14.36 9.38 -0.75
CA LEU A 11 13.00 9.17 -1.26
C LEU A 11 12.95 8.28 -2.52
N ASP A 12 14.02 8.27 -3.30
CA ASP A 12 14.08 7.53 -4.57
C ASP A 12 13.91 6.00 -4.38
N ALA A 13 14.50 5.44 -3.32
CA ALA A 13 14.34 4.03 -2.97
C ALA A 13 12.88 3.69 -2.60
N LEU A 14 12.16 4.63 -1.98
CA LEU A 14 10.75 4.46 -1.62
C LEU A 14 9.87 4.47 -2.88
N HIS A 15 10.08 5.43 -3.78
CA HIS A 15 9.33 5.52 -5.03
C HIS A 15 9.50 4.31 -5.94
N LYS A 16 10.64 3.61 -5.86
CA LYS A 16 10.90 2.38 -6.63
C LYS A 16 10.24 1.14 -6.04
N THR A 17 9.89 1.15 -4.76
CA THR A 17 9.43 -0.05 -4.03
C THR A 17 7.98 0.01 -3.61
N VAL A 18 7.36 1.19 -3.64
CA VAL A 18 5.98 1.40 -3.24
C VAL A 18 5.13 1.72 -4.46
N ALA A 19 4.02 0.99 -4.60
CA ALA A 19 2.95 1.29 -5.53
C ALA A 19 1.72 1.75 -4.74
N VAL A 20 1.04 2.78 -5.24
CA VAL A 20 -0.18 3.32 -4.63
C VAL A 20 -1.38 2.82 -5.42
N ILE A 21 -2.37 2.28 -4.73
CA ILE A 21 -3.66 1.87 -5.29
C ILE A 21 -4.73 2.72 -4.60
N ASN A 22 -5.58 3.38 -5.39
CA ASN A 22 -6.70 4.15 -4.86
C ASN A 22 -7.86 3.21 -4.54
N GLY A 23 -8.46 3.37 -3.35
CA GLY A 23 -9.60 2.57 -2.92
C GLY A 23 -10.21 3.09 -1.61
N ASP A 24 -11.35 2.52 -1.25
CA ASP A 24 -12.07 2.78 -0.01
C ASP A 24 -12.43 1.45 0.67
N VAL A 25 -11.91 1.27 1.88
CA VAL A 25 -12.11 0.06 2.68
C VAL A 25 -13.58 -0.18 3.05
N LEU A 26 -14.42 0.87 3.01
CA LEU A 26 -15.86 0.76 3.27
C LEU A 26 -16.65 0.22 2.07
N LEU A 27 -16.06 0.21 0.87
CA LEU A 27 -16.71 -0.27 -0.34
C LEU A 27 -16.45 -1.77 -0.58
N PRO A 28 -17.39 -2.48 -1.24
CA PRO A 28 -17.16 -3.84 -1.67
C PRO A 28 -15.88 -3.96 -2.49
N GLY A 29 -15.09 -5.00 -2.22
CA GLY A 29 -13.82 -5.21 -2.91
C GLY A 29 -12.77 -4.13 -2.64
N LEU A 30 -12.83 -3.42 -1.50
CA LEU A 30 -11.91 -2.32 -1.14
C LEU A 30 -12.02 -1.08 -2.05
N GLY A 31 -13.04 -1.00 -2.91
CA GLY A 31 -13.22 0.11 -3.84
C GLY A 31 -12.07 0.29 -4.84
N ILE A 32 -11.28 -0.75 -5.10
CA ILE A 32 -10.18 -0.75 -6.07
C ILE A 32 -10.66 -1.21 -7.45
N SER A 33 -9.86 -0.95 -8.49
CA SER A 33 -10.12 -1.44 -9.84
C SER A 33 -10.00 -2.96 -9.94
N ASP A 34 -10.66 -3.56 -10.94
CA ASP A 34 -10.57 -5.00 -11.18
C ASP A 34 -9.14 -5.42 -11.58
N GLU A 35 -8.42 -4.58 -12.31
CA GLU A 35 -7.02 -4.82 -12.69
C GLU A 35 -6.09 -4.82 -11.46
N ASP A 36 -6.24 -3.85 -10.56
CA ASP A 36 -5.47 -3.80 -9.32
C ASP A 36 -5.80 -5.00 -8.43
N ARG A 37 -7.09 -5.37 -8.36
CA ARG A 37 -7.53 -6.54 -7.60
C ARG A 37 -6.90 -7.83 -8.12
N GLN A 38 -6.87 -8.02 -9.43
CA GLN A 38 -6.23 -9.19 -10.04
C GLN A 38 -4.72 -9.21 -9.76
N MET A 39 -4.04 -8.08 -9.94
CA MET A 39 -2.61 -7.95 -9.65
C MET A 39 -2.28 -8.30 -8.19
N LEU A 40 -3.10 -7.81 -7.25
CA LEU A 40 -2.94 -8.14 -5.83
C LEU A 40 -3.12 -9.63 -5.57
N CYS A 41 -4.15 -10.26 -6.14
CA CYS A 41 -4.39 -11.69 -5.98
C CYS A 41 -3.28 -12.58 -6.55
N GLU A 42 -2.63 -12.14 -7.64
CA GLU A 42 -1.59 -12.93 -8.31
C GLU A 42 -0.19 -12.73 -7.70
N LYS A 43 0.12 -11.52 -7.24
CA LYS A 43 1.50 -11.13 -6.88
C LYS A 43 1.75 -10.94 -5.39
N ILE A 44 0.71 -10.81 -4.57
CA ILE A 44 0.87 -10.52 -3.14
C ILE A 44 0.81 -11.80 -2.32
N SER A 45 1.82 -11.97 -1.45
CA SER A 45 1.91 -13.13 -0.55
C SER A 45 1.53 -12.79 0.90
N ILE A 46 1.59 -11.52 1.29
CA ILE A 46 1.38 -11.07 2.67
C ILE A 46 0.51 -9.81 2.64
N VAL A 47 -0.53 -9.80 3.47
CA VAL A 47 -1.44 -8.65 3.64
C VAL A 47 -1.36 -8.15 5.07
N TYR A 48 -1.04 -6.87 5.24
CA TYR A 48 -1.13 -6.17 6.52
C TYR A 48 -2.41 -5.35 6.54
N HIS A 49 -3.39 -5.78 7.34
CA HIS A 49 -4.65 -5.06 7.50
C HIS A 49 -4.58 -4.12 8.72
N ALA A 50 -4.07 -2.91 8.50
CA ALA A 50 -3.88 -1.91 9.55
C ALA A 50 -4.80 -0.68 9.42
N ALA A 51 -5.62 -0.61 8.38
CA ALA A 51 -6.54 0.51 8.17
C ALA A 51 -7.63 0.52 9.24
N ALA A 52 -7.74 1.62 9.97
CA ALA A 52 -8.76 1.82 11.00
C ALA A 52 -9.09 3.31 11.15
N THR A 53 -10.33 3.62 11.54
CA THR A 53 -10.69 4.95 12.05
C THR A 53 -10.47 4.98 13.54
N VAL A 54 -9.47 5.73 14.01
CA VAL A 54 -9.21 5.92 15.44
C VAL A 54 -9.97 7.16 15.92
N ARG A 55 -10.71 7.03 17.03
CA ARG A 55 -11.42 8.13 17.71
C ARG A 55 -10.72 8.49 19.01
#